data_AF-A0A4R0ZN47-F1
#
_entry.id   AF-A0A4R0ZN47-F1
#
_cell.length_a   1.000
_cell.length_b   1.000
_cell.length_c   1.000
_cell.angle_alpha   90.00
_cell.angle_beta   90.00
_cell.angle_gamma   90.00
#
_symmetry.space_group_name_H-M   'P 1'
#
loop_
_entity.id
_entity.type
_entity.pdbx_description
1 polymer ?
#
loop_
_entity_poly.entity_id
_entity_poly.type
_entity_poly.pdbx_seq_one_letter_code
_entity_poly.pdbx_strand_id
1 'polypeptide(L)'
;MLERFIENHQFNYIREQVETIRDSRKKSLPSSVLQAVIDLANAKIAFLFPEATSAQLAMLDVSKLQTDEAYDGFIDELRPHVRSFPQVSEQQVKKMFPKQKKLRLPDAAELNVNRMSYMSWNDLRSNRKYIVCEKDHQLMGIELKASSNAKKNICAFCNQLAEVSYCVTITKAKQAKNPDYYKAIGTYICTDSASCNENMTNLDALMTFVETALKE
;
A
#
# COMPACT_ATOMS: atom_id res chain seq x y z
N MET A 1 -14.89 -12.54 18.89
CA MET A 1 -14.35 -12.32 17.54
C MET A 1 -13.52 -11.06 17.63
N LEU A 2 -12.21 -11.15 17.45
CA LEU A 2 -11.34 -9.96 17.48
C LEU A 2 -11.66 -9.11 16.25
N GLU A 3 -11.75 -7.79 16.45
CA GLU A 3 -12.02 -6.82 15.38
C GLU A 3 -10.89 -6.82 14.33
N ARG A 4 -11.21 -6.53 13.07
CA ARG A 4 -10.21 -6.34 12.01
C ARG A 4 -9.62 -4.94 12.12
N PHE A 5 -8.43 -4.84 12.71
CA PHE A 5 -7.78 -3.56 13.02
C PHE A 5 -6.48 -3.33 12.26
N ILE A 6 -5.99 -4.34 11.52
CA ILE A 6 -4.71 -4.26 10.80
C ILE A 6 -4.98 -3.86 9.35
N GLU A 7 -4.35 -2.79 8.87
CA GLU A 7 -4.36 -2.46 7.45
C GLU A 7 -3.37 -3.30 6.66
N ASN A 8 -3.60 -3.47 5.35
CA ASN A 8 -2.73 -4.29 4.50
C ASN A 8 -1.25 -3.84 4.54
N HIS A 9 -0.99 -2.53 4.54
CA HIS A 9 0.37 -2.01 4.59
C HIS A 9 1.06 -2.28 5.95
N GLN A 10 0.29 -2.23 7.05
CA GLN A 10 0.78 -2.58 8.39
C GLN A 10 1.09 -4.08 8.49
N PHE A 11 0.22 -4.93 7.92
CA PHE A 11 0.47 -6.38 7.82
C PHE A 11 1.76 -6.68 7.04
N ASN A 12 1.96 -6.02 5.90
CA ASN A 12 3.18 -6.16 5.11
C ASN A 12 4.42 -5.71 5.90
N TYR A 13 4.32 -4.62 6.67
CA TYR A 13 5.41 -4.15 7.53
C TYR A 13 5.74 -5.15 8.63
N ILE A 14 4.73 -5.73 9.29
CA ILE A 14 4.93 -6.79 10.29
C ILE A 14 5.66 -7.98 9.66
N ARG A 15 5.22 -8.42 8.48
CA ARG A 15 5.88 -9.49 7.72
C ARG A 15 7.35 -9.16 7.44
N GLU A 16 7.65 -7.94 7.01
CA GLU A 16 9.04 -7.49 6.78
C GLU A 16 9.89 -7.52 8.06
N GLN A 17 9.32 -7.14 9.21
CA GLN A 17 10.03 -7.24 10.50
C GLN A 17 10.28 -8.70 10.91
N VAL A 18 9.31 -9.59 10.67
CA VAL A 18 9.45 -11.03 10.93
C VAL A 18 10.56 -11.64 10.08
N GLU A 19 10.61 -11.33 8.78
CA GLU A 19 11.71 -11.80 7.90
C GLU A 19 13.07 -11.25 8.37
N THR A 20 13.11 -10.00 8.84
CA THR A 20 14.34 -9.41 9.39
C THR A 20 14.85 -10.17 10.62
N ILE A 21 13.95 -10.61 11.50
CA ILE A 21 14.29 -11.45 12.66
C ILE A 21 14.75 -12.83 12.19
N ARG A 22 14.01 -13.45 11.27
CA ARG A 22 14.33 -14.76 10.69
C ARG A 22 15.75 -14.77 10.08
N ASP A 23 16.08 -13.78 9.27
CA ASP A 23 17.41 -13.65 8.64
C ASP A 23 18.51 -13.37 9.67
N SER A 24 18.21 -12.57 10.69
CA SER A 24 19.12 -12.31 11.81
C SER A 24 19.43 -13.58 12.60
N ARG A 25 18.47 -14.50 12.79
CA ARG A 25 18.71 -15.78 13.46
C ARG A 25 19.56 -16.75 12.64
N LYS A 26 19.42 -16.72 11.30
CA LYS A 26 20.22 -17.55 10.39
C LYS A 26 21.70 -17.14 10.37
N LYS A 27 21.99 -15.89 10.73
CA LYS A 27 23.34 -15.38 10.94
C LYS A 27 23.74 -15.74 12.37
N SER A 28 24.91 -16.34 12.58
CA SER A 28 25.43 -16.72 13.92
C SER A 28 25.76 -15.51 14.80
N LEU A 29 24.76 -14.68 15.11
CA LEU A 29 24.88 -13.45 15.88
C LEU A 29 24.92 -13.75 17.40
N PRO A 30 25.59 -12.89 18.20
CA PRO A 30 25.48 -12.95 19.65
C PRO A 30 24.03 -12.80 20.11
N SER A 31 23.66 -13.49 21.19
CA SER A 31 22.29 -13.48 21.74
C SER A 31 21.79 -12.07 22.10
N SER A 32 22.67 -11.20 22.61
CA SER A 32 22.34 -9.81 22.92
C SER A 32 21.99 -8.98 21.69
N VAL A 33 22.68 -9.20 20.57
CA VAL A 33 22.40 -8.51 19.30
C VAL A 33 21.08 -8.99 18.72
N LEU A 34 20.84 -10.30 18.74
CA LEU A 34 19.56 -10.87 18.30
C LEU A 34 18.39 -10.35 19.13
N GLN A 35 18.55 -10.26 20.45
CA GLN A 35 17.51 -9.69 21.33
C GLN A 35 17.23 -8.23 20.97
N ALA A 36 18.26 -7.41 20.73
CA ALA A 36 18.08 -6.03 20.32
C ALA A 36 17.34 -5.90 18.98
N VAL A 37 17.57 -6.80 18.02
CA VAL A 37 16.83 -6.85 16.75
C VAL A 37 15.34 -7.13 17.00
N ILE A 38 15.04 -8.10 17.86
CA ILE A 38 13.67 -8.48 18.22
C ILE A 38 12.96 -7.32 18.95
N ASP A 39 13.62 -6.71 19.93
CA ASP A 39 13.08 -5.59 20.70
C ASP A 39 12.79 -4.38 19.80
N LEU A 40 13.70 -4.09 18.87
CA LEU A 40 13.51 -3.02 17.89
C LEU A 40 12.35 -3.30 16.93
N ALA A 41 12.23 -4.54 16.45
CA ALA A 41 11.12 -4.97 15.60
C ALA A 41 9.77 -4.81 16.33
N ASN A 42 9.68 -5.29 17.57
CA ASN A 42 8.49 -5.13 18.41
C ASN A 42 8.14 -3.65 18.66
N ALA A 43 9.13 -2.81 18.96
CA ALA A 43 8.91 -1.37 19.15
C ALA A 43 8.36 -0.69 17.87
N LYS A 44 8.91 -1.04 16.69
CA LYS A 44 8.43 -0.54 15.41
C LYS A 44 7.01 -1.00 15.09
N ILE A 45 6.71 -2.28 15.34
CA ILE A 45 5.36 -2.82 15.15
C ILE A 45 4.38 -2.09 16.07
N ALA A 46 4.69 -1.95 17.36
CA ALA A 46 3.82 -1.25 18.31
C ALA A 46 3.55 0.21 17.91
N PHE A 47 4.54 0.91 17.34
CA PHE A 47 4.38 2.29 16.88
C PHE A 47 3.36 2.45 15.74
N LEU A 48 3.09 1.39 14.95
CA LEU A 48 2.07 1.41 13.90
C LEU A 48 0.64 1.41 14.46
N PHE A 49 0.45 1.05 15.74
CA PHE A 49 -0.87 0.87 16.34
C PHE A 49 -1.03 1.71 17.61
N PRO A 50 -1.05 3.05 17.51
CA PRO A 50 -1.17 3.95 18.67
C PRO A 50 -2.47 3.75 19.47
N GLU A 51 -3.52 3.24 18.82
CA GLU A 51 -4.84 3.01 19.42
C GLU A 51 -5.10 1.53 19.77
N ALA A 52 -4.12 0.64 19.61
CA ALA A 52 -4.32 -0.78 19.90
C ALA A 52 -4.48 -1.05 21.40
N THR A 53 -5.40 -1.94 21.72
CA THR A 53 -5.57 -2.50 23.07
C THR A 53 -4.37 -3.36 23.46
N SER A 54 -4.17 -3.57 24.77
CA SER A 54 -3.12 -4.47 25.26
C SER A 54 -3.23 -5.90 24.71
N ALA A 55 -4.45 -6.37 24.45
CA ALA A 55 -4.68 -7.68 23.84
C ALA A 55 -4.24 -7.72 22.36
N GLN A 56 -4.50 -6.65 21.60
CA GLN A 56 -4.03 -6.52 20.22
C GLN A 56 -2.51 -6.40 20.14
N LEU A 57 -1.88 -5.62 21.04
CA LEU A 57 -0.42 -5.53 21.10
C LEU A 57 0.24 -6.85 21.51
N ALA A 58 -0.35 -7.59 22.44
CA ALA A 58 0.14 -8.92 22.81
C ALA A 58 0.04 -9.93 21.66
N MET A 59 -0.98 -9.79 20.80
CA MET A 59 -1.11 -10.59 19.58
C MET A 59 -0.04 -10.26 18.53
N LEU A 60 0.49 -9.05 18.53
CA LEU A 60 1.52 -8.58 17.59
C LEU A 60 2.95 -8.85 18.08
N ASP A 61 3.12 -9.37 19.30
CA ASP A 61 4.42 -9.61 19.91
C ASP A 61 5.15 -10.80 19.26
N VAL A 62 6.30 -10.52 18.65
CA VAL A 62 7.14 -11.51 17.97
C VAL A 62 8.28 -12.04 18.86
N SER A 63 8.37 -11.62 20.13
CA SER A 63 9.50 -11.93 21.02
C SER A 63 9.69 -13.42 21.29
N LYS A 64 8.59 -14.17 21.32
CA LYS A 64 8.58 -15.61 21.64
C LYS A 64 8.82 -16.50 20.42
N LEU A 65 8.84 -15.93 19.22
CA LEU A 65 9.01 -16.69 17.98
C LEU A 65 10.48 -17.07 17.80
N GLN A 66 10.73 -18.34 17.46
CA GLN A 66 12.09 -18.88 17.35
C GLN A 66 12.35 -19.71 16.09
N THR A 67 11.35 -20.40 15.55
CA THR A 67 11.51 -21.30 14.40
C THR A 67 10.81 -20.77 13.15
N ASP A 68 11.22 -21.25 11.97
CA ASP A 68 10.63 -20.86 10.69
C ASP A 68 9.12 -21.16 10.67
N GLU A 69 8.68 -22.28 11.24
CA GLU A 69 7.27 -22.66 11.37
C GLU A 69 6.49 -21.73 12.30
N ALA A 70 7.11 -21.27 13.40
CA ALA A 70 6.46 -20.34 14.33
C ALA A 70 6.24 -18.97 13.68
N TYR A 71 7.18 -18.52 12.83
CA TYR A 71 7.01 -17.28 12.07
C TYR A 71 5.90 -17.40 11.02
N ASP A 72 5.86 -18.50 10.27
CA ASP A 72 4.81 -18.71 9.26
C ASP A 72 3.43 -18.79 9.93
N GLY A 73 3.31 -19.56 11.02
CA GLY A 73 2.09 -19.66 11.81
C GLY A 73 1.61 -18.30 12.34
N PHE A 74 2.52 -17.47 12.84
CA PHE A 74 2.20 -16.12 13.29
C PHE A 74 1.63 -15.23 12.16
N ILE A 75 2.23 -15.27 10.96
CA ILE A 75 1.75 -14.48 9.81
C ILE A 75 0.37 -14.97 9.35
N ASP A 76 0.15 -16.28 9.34
CA ASP A 76 -1.14 -16.88 9.00
C ASP A 76 -2.22 -16.54 10.04
N GLU A 77 -1.89 -16.55 11.33
CA GLU A 77 -2.80 -16.19 12.42
C GLU A 77 -3.17 -14.70 12.39
N LEU A 78 -2.30 -13.81 11.93
CA LEU A 78 -2.62 -12.39 11.76
C LEU A 78 -3.55 -12.12 10.58
N ARG A 79 -3.57 -13.00 9.58
CA ARG A 79 -4.28 -12.79 8.32
C ARG A 79 -5.78 -12.48 8.48
N PRO A 80 -6.55 -13.16 9.36
CA PRO A 80 -7.97 -12.87 9.57
C PRO A 80 -8.27 -11.50 10.20
N HIS A 81 -7.24 -10.83 10.77
CA HIS A 81 -7.36 -9.53 11.44
C HIS A 81 -7.05 -8.36 10.50
N VAL A 82 -6.67 -8.66 9.26
CA VAL A 82 -6.44 -7.65 8.21
C VAL A 82 -7.78 -7.14 7.68
N ARG A 83 -7.96 -5.82 7.70
CA ARG A 83 -9.10 -5.13 7.12
C ARG A 83 -9.04 -5.23 5.60
N SER A 84 -10.14 -5.70 5.00
CA SER A 84 -10.32 -5.70 3.56
C SER A 84 -10.42 -4.27 3.04
N PHE A 85 -9.84 -4.01 1.86
CA PHE A 85 -10.06 -2.76 1.14
C PHE A 85 -11.56 -2.53 0.92
N PRO A 86 -12.08 -1.31 1.10
CA PRO A 86 -13.49 -1.01 0.98
C PRO A 86 -14.03 -1.36 -0.42
N GLN A 87 -15.28 -1.80 -0.46
CA GLN A 87 -15.98 -2.02 -1.72
C GLN A 87 -16.16 -0.69 -2.45
N VAL A 88 -15.80 -0.68 -3.75
CA VAL A 88 -15.90 0.51 -4.60
C VAL A 88 -17.03 0.29 -5.60
N SER A 89 -18.11 1.05 -5.43
CA SER A 89 -19.26 1.01 -6.35
C SER A 89 -19.01 1.78 -7.65
N GLU A 90 -19.70 1.41 -8.73
CA GLU A 90 -19.69 2.18 -9.98
C GLU A 90 -20.06 3.65 -9.78
N GLN A 91 -20.99 3.94 -8.88
CA GLN A 91 -21.44 5.31 -8.62
C GLN A 91 -20.30 6.16 -8.01
N GLN A 92 -19.56 5.58 -7.05
CA GLN A 92 -18.38 6.22 -6.47
C GLN A 92 -17.29 6.44 -7.53
N VAL A 93 -17.04 5.46 -8.40
CA VAL A 93 -16.10 5.62 -9.52
C VAL A 93 -16.52 6.74 -10.47
N LYS A 94 -17.80 6.78 -10.88
CA LYS A 94 -18.31 7.86 -11.74
C LYS A 94 -18.16 9.24 -11.07
N LYS A 95 -18.35 9.32 -9.75
CA LYS A 95 -18.13 10.56 -8.98
C LYS A 95 -16.66 10.97 -8.89
N MET A 96 -15.74 10.02 -8.72
CA MET A 96 -14.29 10.28 -8.68
C MET A 96 -13.74 10.67 -10.07
N PHE A 97 -14.30 10.10 -11.14
CA PHE A 97 -13.84 10.29 -12.52
C PHE A 97 -14.95 10.82 -13.45
N PRO A 98 -15.49 12.03 -13.21
CA PRO A 98 -16.66 12.55 -13.95
C PRO A 98 -16.38 12.77 -15.44
N LYS A 99 -15.11 12.93 -15.83
CA LYS A 99 -14.68 13.09 -17.22
C LYS A 99 -14.65 11.76 -18.00
N GLN A 100 -14.73 10.61 -17.31
CA GLN A 100 -14.55 9.28 -17.90
C GLN A 100 -15.85 8.47 -17.88
N LYS A 101 -16.80 8.83 -18.75
CA LYS A 101 -18.17 8.27 -18.77
C LYS A 101 -18.25 6.77 -19.09
N LYS A 102 -17.21 6.17 -19.69
CA LYS A 102 -17.17 4.75 -20.10
C LYS A 102 -16.16 3.93 -19.27
N LEU A 103 -15.76 4.44 -18.11
CA LEU A 103 -14.82 3.75 -17.23
C LEU A 103 -15.43 2.44 -16.73
N ARG A 104 -14.77 1.33 -17.01
CA ARG A 104 -15.13 0.01 -16.50
C ARG A 104 -14.33 -0.25 -15.24
N LEU A 105 -15.02 -0.75 -14.21
CA LEU A 105 -14.37 -1.33 -13.04
C LEU A 105 -13.70 -2.65 -13.45
N PRO A 106 -12.56 -3.01 -12.84
CA PRO A 106 -12.02 -4.36 -12.94
C PRO A 106 -13.01 -5.35 -12.33
N ASP A 107 -12.91 -6.61 -12.75
CA ASP A 107 -13.74 -7.67 -12.18
C ASP A 107 -13.39 -7.86 -10.69
N ALA A 108 -14.40 -7.96 -9.83
CA ALA A 108 -14.19 -8.22 -8.41
C ALA A 108 -13.47 -9.55 -8.16
N ALA A 109 -13.64 -10.54 -9.05
CA ALA A 109 -12.92 -11.81 -8.98
C ALA A 109 -11.41 -11.68 -9.22
N GLU A 110 -10.97 -10.62 -9.91
CA GLU A 110 -9.56 -10.32 -10.17
C GLU A 110 -8.91 -9.55 -9.02
N LEU A 111 -9.70 -9.02 -8.08
CA LEU A 111 -9.21 -8.21 -6.97
C LEU A 111 -9.11 -9.02 -5.68
N ASN A 112 -7.90 -9.15 -5.15
CA ASN A 112 -7.71 -9.64 -3.79
C ASN A 112 -7.84 -8.49 -2.78
N VAL A 113 -9.08 -8.09 -2.45
CA VAL A 113 -9.36 -6.96 -1.57
C VAL A 113 -8.73 -7.09 -0.17
N ASN A 114 -8.38 -8.30 0.27
CA ASN A 114 -7.70 -8.54 1.54
C ASN A 114 -6.18 -8.30 1.46
N ARG A 115 -5.63 -8.04 0.27
CA ARG A 115 -4.20 -7.82 0.01
C ARG A 115 -3.94 -6.45 -0.59
N MET A 116 -4.85 -5.50 -0.42
CA MET A 116 -4.79 -4.21 -1.09
C MET A 116 -4.78 -3.07 -0.08
N SER A 117 -3.79 -2.20 -0.23
CA SER A 117 -3.73 -0.87 0.40
C SER A 117 -4.32 0.19 -0.53
N TYR A 118 -4.33 -0.06 -1.85
CA TYR A 118 -4.99 0.78 -2.85
C TYR A 118 -5.53 -0.07 -4.00
N MET A 119 -6.58 0.41 -4.64
CA MET A 119 -7.15 -0.20 -5.83
C MET A 119 -6.58 0.46 -7.09
N SER A 120 -6.18 -0.35 -8.06
CA SER A 120 -5.71 0.15 -9.34
C SER A 120 -6.01 -0.81 -10.48
N TRP A 121 -6.30 -0.22 -11.65
CA TRP A 121 -6.51 -0.97 -12.88
C TRP A 121 -6.03 -0.14 -14.08
N ASN A 122 -5.70 -0.82 -15.17
CA ASN A 122 -5.31 -0.20 -16.42
C ASN A 122 -6.50 -0.25 -17.40
N ASP A 123 -6.85 0.89 -17.99
CA ASP A 123 -7.72 0.94 -19.16
C ASP A 123 -6.86 0.95 -20.43
N LEU A 124 -6.80 -0.21 -21.09
CA LEU A 124 -6.03 -0.41 -22.31
C LEU A 124 -6.52 0.48 -23.46
N ARG A 125 -7.80 0.86 -23.49
CA ARG A 125 -8.36 1.69 -24.59
C ARG A 125 -7.87 3.12 -24.52
N SER A 126 -7.74 3.66 -23.31
CA SER A 126 -7.29 5.04 -23.10
C SER A 126 -5.81 5.14 -22.76
N ASN A 127 -5.11 4.00 -22.61
CA ASN A 127 -3.76 3.89 -22.07
C ASN A 127 -3.60 4.68 -20.76
N ARG A 128 -4.57 4.50 -19.86
CA ARG A 128 -4.61 5.15 -18.54
C ARG A 128 -4.59 4.12 -17.44
N LYS A 129 -3.99 4.50 -16.33
CA LYS A 129 -4.03 3.75 -15.08
C LYS A 129 -4.85 4.56 -14.08
N TYR A 130 -5.78 3.90 -13.41
CA TYR A 130 -6.58 4.52 -12.36
C TYR A 130 -6.08 4.04 -11.02
N ILE A 131 -6.05 4.93 -10.03
CA ILE A 131 -5.71 4.62 -8.65
C ILE A 131 -6.84 5.15 -7.77
N VAL A 132 -7.29 4.34 -6.84
CA VAL A 132 -8.26 4.68 -5.80
C VAL A 132 -7.66 4.33 -4.44
N CYS A 133 -7.66 5.30 -3.54
CA CYS A 133 -7.18 5.17 -2.16
C CYS A 133 -8.30 5.52 -1.18
N GLU A 134 -8.22 5.00 0.04
CA GLU A 134 -9.07 5.40 1.16
C GLU A 134 -8.25 6.29 2.11
N LYS A 135 -8.85 7.40 2.57
CA LYS A 135 -8.34 8.22 3.68
C LYS A 135 -9.52 8.69 4.52
N ASP A 136 -9.45 8.50 5.84
CA ASP A 136 -10.52 8.93 6.76
C ASP A 136 -11.91 8.43 6.31
N HIS A 137 -11.99 7.17 5.86
CA HIS A 137 -13.18 6.54 5.28
C HIS A 137 -13.74 7.17 4.00
N GLN A 138 -12.98 8.05 3.35
CA GLN A 138 -13.32 8.67 2.08
C GLN A 138 -12.47 8.10 0.95
N LEU A 139 -13.12 7.74 -0.16
CA LEU A 139 -12.44 7.30 -1.37
C LEU A 139 -12.01 8.50 -2.20
N MET A 140 -10.74 8.48 -2.62
CA MET A 140 -10.16 9.45 -3.53
C MET A 140 -9.54 8.73 -4.71
N GLY A 141 -9.61 9.34 -5.90
CA GLY A 141 -9.15 8.72 -7.13
C GLY A 141 -8.37 9.66 -8.02
N ILE A 142 -7.33 9.14 -8.68
CA ILE A 142 -6.52 9.85 -9.68
C ILE A 142 -6.38 9.00 -10.95
N GLU A 143 -6.29 9.70 -12.08
CA GLU A 143 -5.98 9.09 -13.38
C GLU A 143 -4.54 9.39 -13.77
N LEU A 144 -3.83 8.36 -14.21
CA LEU A 144 -2.43 8.45 -14.62
C LEU A 144 -2.32 8.07 -16.10
N LYS A 145 -1.41 8.74 -16.80
CA LYS A 145 -0.90 8.28 -18.10
C LYS A 145 0.43 7.57 -17.86
N ALA A 146 0.51 6.30 -18.21
CA ALA A 146 1.73 5.51 -18.10
C ALA A 146 2.55 5.57 -19.40
N SER A 147 3.87 5.65 -19.27
CA SER A 147 4.79 5.44 -20.39
C SER A 147 4.75 3.99 -20.85
N SER A 148 4.88 3.75 -22.16
CA SER A 148 4.97 2.41 -22.74
C SER A 148 6.27 1.67 -22.39
N ASN A 149 7.32 2.40 -22.03
CA ASN A 149 8.64 1.84 -21.79
C ASN A 149 8.81 1.55 -20.30
N ALA A 150 8.51 0.32 -19.90
CA ALA A 150 8.82 -0.17 -18.57
C ALA A 150 10.32 -0.42 -18.42
N LYS A 151 10.84 -0.28 -17.20
CA LYS A 151 12.24 -0.57 -16.87
C LYS A 151 12.38 -1.06 -15.44
N LYS A 152 13.48 -1.75 -15.13
CA LYS A 152 13.83 -2.07 -13.75
C LYS A 152 14.31 -0.81 -13.02
N ASN A 153 13.61 -0.41 -11.97
CA ASN A 153 13.98 0.71 -11.10
C ASN A 153 13.23 0.61 -9.75
N ILE A 154 13.53 1.49 -8.81
CA ILE A 154 12.80 1.57 -7.55
C ILE A 154 11.42 2.21 -7.78
N CYS A 155 10.36 1.56 -7.31
CA CYS A 155 9.01 2.11 -7.31
C CYS A 155 8.85 3.15 -6.21
N ALA A 156 8.30 4.32 -6.54
CA ALA A 156 8.09 5.39 -5.57
C ALA A 156 7.01 5.10 -4.51
N PHE A 157 6.15 4.08 -4.70
CA PHE A 157 5.08 3.76 -3.77
C PHE A 157 5.48 2.65 -2.79
N CYS A 158 5.91 1.48 -3.28
CA CYS A 158 6.33 0.39 -2.40
C CYS A 158 7.83 0.39 -2.06
N ASN A 159 8.61 1.31 -2.66
CA ASN A 159 10.07 1.42 -2.48
C ASN A 159 10.88 0.15 -2.80
N GLN A 160 10.31 -0.77 -3.59
CA GLN A 160 10.99 -1.98 -4.04
C GLN A 160 11.59 -1.81 -5.43
N LEU A 161 12.68 -2.54 -5.69
CA LEU A 161 13.21 -2.73 -7.04
C LEU A 161 12.23 -3.60 -7.83
N ALA A 162 11.60 -3.02 -8.84
CA ALA A 162 10.57 -3.68 -9.64
C ALA A 162 10.62 -3.22 -11.09
N GLU A 163 9.83 -3.87 -11.94
CA GLU A 163 9.49 -3.30 -13.25
C GLU A 163 8.51 -2.15 -13.06
N VAL A 164 8.92 -0.95 -13.47
CA VAL A 164 8.17 0.28 -13.27
C VAL A 164 7.97 1.04 -14.58
N SER A 165 6.84 1.73 -14.67
CA SER A 165 6.56 2.72 -15.72
C SER A 165 6.57 4.12 -15.12
N TYR A 166 6.99 5.10 -15.92
CA TYR A 166 6.83 6.50 -15.54
C TYR A 166 5.36 6.87 -15.73
N CYS A 167 4.71 7.33 -14.66
CA CYS A 167 3.31 7.69 -14.65
C CYS A 167 3.13 9.16 -14.31
N VAL A 168 2.30 9.85 -15.09
CA VAL A 168 2.05 11.28 -14.98
C VAL A 168 0.57 11.55 -14.77
N THR A 169 0.24 12.49 -13.90
CA THR A 169 -1.11 13.04 -13.73
C THR A 169 -1.08 14.55 -13.87
N ILE A 170 -2.15 15.11 -14.43
CA ILE A 170 -2.41 16.55 -14.37
C ILE A 170 -3.09 16.83 -13.03
N THR A 171 -2.57 17.80 -12.28
CA THR A 171 -3.13 18.15 -10.97
C THR A 171 -4.37 19.04 -11.11
N LYS A 172 -5.14 19.19 -10.03
CA LYS A 172 -6.27 20.12 -9.97
C LYS A 172 -5.85 21.57 -9.66
N ALA A 173 -4.55 21.84 -9.58
CA ALA A 173 -4.02 23.14 -9.19
C ALA A 173 -4.47 24.24 -10.16
N LYS A 174 -4.97 25.36 -9.61
CA LYS A 174 -5.44 26.51 -10.39
C LYS A 174 -4.60 27.75 -10.08
N GLN A 175 -4.44 28.63 -11.06
CA GLN A 175 -3.92 29.98 -10.85
C GLN A 175 -4.99 30.99 -11.20
N ALA A 176 -5.39 31.81 -10.22
CA ALA A 176 -6.50 32.77 -10.37
C ALA A 176 -6.33 33.74 -11.56
N LYS A 177 -5.08 34.03 -11.96
CA LYS A 177 -4.75 34.95 -13.06
C LYS A 177 -4.37 34.25 -14.37
N ASN A 178 -4.45 32.92 -14.43
CA ASN A 178 -4.11 32.16 -15.63
C ASN A 178 -5.07 30.97 -15.80
N PRO A 179 -6.17 31.14 -16.55
CA PRO A 179 -7.16 30.09 -16.80
C PRO A 179 -6.58 28.84 -17.49
N ASP A 180 -5.50 29.00 -18.26
CA ASP A 180 -4.83 27.91 -18.98
C ASP A 180 -3.71 27.25 -18.18
N TYR A 181 -3.51 27.67 -16.92
CA TYR A 181 -2.51 27.06 -16.06
C TYR A 181 -2.82 25.58 -15.85
N TYR A 182 -1.83 24.74 -16.11
CA TYR A 182 -1.84 23.35 -15.71
C TYR A 182 -0.51 23.00 -15.05
N LYS A 183 -0.57 22.06 -14.12
CA LYS A 183 0.60 21.44 -13.51
C LYS A 183 0.49 19.94 -13.70
N ALA A 184 1.58 19.30 -14.10
CA ALA A 184 1.70 17.85 -14.14
C ALA A 184 2.74 17.40 -13.12
N ILE A 185 2.46 16.29 -12.44
CA ILE A 185 3.41 15.60 -11.58
C ILE A 185 3.53 14.17 -12.06
N GLY A 186 4.71 13.57 -11.91
CA GLY A 186 4.92 12.19 -12.32
C GLY A 186 6.01 11.51 -11.54
N THR A 187 5.93 10.18 -11.47
CA THR A 187 6.86 9.34 -10.73
C THR A 187 6.92 7.94 -11.34
N TYR A 188 7.90 7.14 -10.95
CA TYR A 188 8.00 5.74 -11.37
C TYR A 188 7.20 4.85 -10.42
N ILE A 189 6.27 4.07 -10.97
CA ILE A 189 5.42 3.16 -10.19
C ILE A 189 5.43 1.77 -10.83
N CYS A 190 5.23 0.72 -10.02
CA CYS A 190 5.15 -0.64 -10.52
C CYS A 190 4.13 -0.77 -11.65
N THR A 191 4.49 -1.52 -12.68
CA THR A 191 3.57 -1.91 -13.75
C THR A 191 2.47 -2.82 -13.21
N ASP A 192 2.85 -3.78 -12.36
CA ASP A 192 1.97 -4.65 -11.60
C ASP A 192 1.57 -4.03 -10.25
N SER A 193 0.28 -3.67 -10.15
CA SER A 193 -0.30 -3.10 -8.92
C SER A 193 -0.55 -4.15 -7.84
N ALA A 194 -0.71 -5.43 -8.17
CA ALA A 194 -0.87 -6.49 -7.17
C ALA A 194 0.43 -6.68 -6.41
N SER A 195 1.55 -6.91 -7.12
CA SER A 195 2.88 -6.96 -6.52
C SER A 195 3.24 -5.68 -5.75
N CYS A 196 2.85 -4.51 -6.25
CA CYS A 196 3.05 -3.26 -5.53
C CYS A 196 2.33 -3.24 -4.17
N ASN A 197 1.06 -3.67 -4.13
CA ASN A 197 0.28 -3.76 -2.90
C ASN A 197 0.83 -4.79 -1.91
N GLU A 198 1.36 -5.92 -2.38
CA GLU A 198 1.98 -6.94 -1.52
C GLU A 198 3.28 -6.47 -0.87
N ASN A 199 3.99 -5.54 -1.53
CA ASN A 199 5.26 -5.00 -1.05
C ASN A 199 5.11 -3.66 -0.32
N MET A 200 3.91 -3.09 -0.28
CA MET A 200 3.69 -1.76 0.29
C MET A 200 3.66 -1.85 1.82
N THR A 201 4.63 -1.24 2.48
CA THR A 201 4.76 -1.21 3.95
C THR A 201 4.43 0.16 4.56
N ASN A 202 4.29 1.19 3.74
CA ASN A 202 3.90 2.54 4.13
C ASN A 202 3.05 3.19 3.01
N LEU A 203 2.03 3.97 3.38
CA LEU A 203 1.14 4.71 2.48
C LEU A 203 1.58 6.14 2.17
N ASP A 204 2.51 6.73 2.92
CA ASP A 204 2.86 8.15 2.88
C ASP A 204 3.18 8.66 1.47
N ALA A 205 4.02 7.93 0.73
CA ALA A 205 4.42 8.33 -0.62
C ALA A 205 3.25 8.30 -1.61
N LEU A 206 2.40 7.27 -1.51
CA LEU A 206 1.18 7.16 -2.31
C LEU A 206 0.19 8.28 -1.98
N MET A 207 -0.10 8.46 -0.69
CA MET A 207 -1.07 9.44 -0.22
C MET A 207 -0.63 10.87 -0.53
N THR A 208 0.65 11.19 -0.29
CA THR A 208 1.23 12.49 -0.67
C THR A 208 1.07 12.76 -2.17
N PHE A 209 1.33 11.75 -3.02
CA PHE A 209 1.18 11.89 -4.46
C PHE A 209 -0.28 12.14 -4.87
N VAL A 210 -1.22 11.35 -4.32
CA VAL A 210 -2.66 11.48 -4.59
C VAL A 210 -3.18 12.84 -4.11
N GLU A 211 -2.85 13.27 -2.90
CA GLU A 211 -3.26 14.56 -2.34
C GLU A 211 -2.69 15.73 -3.13
N THR A 212 -1.41 15.65 -3.51
CA THR A 212 -0.78 16.68 -4.35
C THR A 212 -1.46 16.79 -5.71
N ALA A 213 -1.90 15.67 -6.29
CA ALA A 213 -2.64 15.67 -7.55
C ALA A 213 -4.05 16.30 -7.40
N LEU A 214 -4.69 16.11 -6.25
CA LEU A 214 -6.07 16.56 -6.01
C LEU A 214 -6.19 17.97 -5.42
N LYS A 215 -5.09 18.54 -4.90
CA LYS A 215 -5.04 19.90 -4.36
C LYS A 215 -5.32 20.94 -5.46
N GLU A 216 -6.27 21.84 -5.19
CA GLU A 216 -6.61 22.99 -6.03
C GLU A 216 -5.67 24.19 -5.84
#